data_AF-A0A7V9PV16-F1
#
_entry.id   AF-A0A7V9PV16-F1
#
_cell.length_a   1.000
_cell.length_b   1.000
_cell.length_c   1.000
_cell.angle_alpha   90.00
_cell.angle_beta   90.00
_cell.angle_gamma   90.00
#
_symmetry.space_group_name_H-M   'P 1'
#
loop_
_entity.id
_entity.type
_entity.pdbx_description
1 polymer ?
#
loop_
_entity_poly.entity_id
_entity_poly.type
_entity_poly.pdbx_seq_one_letter_code
_entity_poly.pdbx_strand_id
1 'polypeptide(L)'
;MTAVLVLAKAPVPGEAKTRLAAAVGDAVAADLAAAALLDTLRAASGTGATTLVALTGDLARAARRAQVQAALVDAVVFDQRGDGLG
;
A
#
# COMPACT_ATOMS: atom_id res chain seq x y z
N MET A 1 -2.44 20.98 -12.59
CA MET A 1 -2.98 19.89 -11.76
C MET A 1 -1.80 19.02 -11.35
N THR A 2 -1.50 18.95 -10.05
CA THR A 2 -0.36 18.19 -9.52
C THR A 2 -0.89 16.92 -8.89
N ALA A 3 -0.20 15.79 -9.11
CA ALA A 3 -0.58 14.50 -8.57
C ALA A 3 0.62 13.83 -7.89
N VAL A 4 0.33 13.00 -6.89
CA VAL A 4 1.28 12.11 -6.24
C VAL A 4 0.86 10.68 -6.54
N LEU A 5 1.76 9.90 -7.14
CA LEU A 5 1.54 8.48 -7.41
C LEU A 5 2.19 7.63 -6.30
N VAL A 6 1.39 6.82 -5.64
CA VAL A 6 1.84 5.79 -4.70
C VAL A 6 1.72 4.43 -5.37
N LEU A 7 2.86 3.79 -5.63
CA LEU A 7 2.91 2.39 -6.06
C LEU A 7 2.89 1.50 -4.81
N ALA A 8 1.85 0.67 -4.66
CA ALA A 8 1.67 -0.16 -3.48
C ALA A 8 1.32 -1.62 -3.82
N LYS A 9 1.83 -2.54 -3.01
CA LYS A 9 1.34 -3.92 -2.95
C LYS A 9 0.51 -4.09 -1.68
N ALA A 10 -0.62 -4.78 -1.76
CA ALA A 10 -1.45 -5.11 -0.61
C ALA A 10 -0.59 -5.76 0.48
N PRO A 11 -0.67 -5.30 1.74
CA PRO A 11 0.21 -5.76 2.82
C PRO A 11 -0.26 -7.12 3.35
N VAL A 12 -0.14 -8.16 2.53
CA VAL A 12 -0.57 -9.53 2.84
C VAL A 12 0.61 -10.33 3.41
N PRO A 13 0.44 -11.05 4.55
CA PRO A 13 1.46 -11.96 5.09
C PRO A 13 1.95 -12.97 4.04
N GLY A 14 3.26 -13.14 3.92
CA GLY A 14 3.89 -14.03 2.94
C GLY A 14 4.03 -13.44 1.54
N GLU A 15 3.44 -12.28 1.26
CA GLU A 15 3.48 -11.65 -0.08
C GLU A 15 4.12 -10.26 -0.08
N ALA A 16 3.96 -9.51 1.02
CA ALA A 16 4.53 -8.20 1.20
C ALA A 16 5.83 -8.26 2.03
N LYS A 17 6.84 -7.50 1.60
CA LYS A 17 8.12 -7.34 2.32
C LYS A 17 8.77 -8.68 2.71
N THR A 18 8.71 -9.70 1.84
CA THR A 18 9.20 -11.06 2.13
C THR A 18 10.66 -11.14 2.56
N ARG A 19 11.53 -10.26 2.06
CA ARG A 19 12.92 -10.14 2.54
C ARG A 19 13.00 -9.75 4.02
N LEU A 20 12.13 -8.86 4.48
CA LEU A 20 12.02 -8.49 5.89
C LEU A 20 11.37 -9.62 6.69
N ALA A 21 10.36 -10.28 6.12
CA ALA A 21 9.67 -11.40 6.76
C ALA A 21 10.63 -12.55 7.13
N ALA A 22 11.69 -12.77 6.36
CA ALA A 22 12.74 -13.74 6.70
C ALA A 22 13.41 -13.46 8.06
N ALA A 23 13.41 -12.22 8.55
CA ALA A 23 13.97 -11.84 9.84
C ALA A 23 12.93 -11.71 10.96
N VAL A 24 11.70 -11.28 10.64
CA VAL A 24 10.68 -10.90 11.65
C VAL A 24 9.38 -11.70 11.60
N GLY A 25 9.25 -12.61 10.64
CA GLY A 25 8.02 -13.36 10.36
C GLY A 25 7.03 -12.60 9.46
N ASP A 26 6.23 -13.38 8.71
CA ASP A 26 5.30 -12.87 7.69
C ASP A 26 4.25 -11.91 8.26
N ALA A 27 3.67 -12.23 9.41
CA ALA A 27 2.62 -11.42 10.03
C ALA A 27 3.15 -10.04 10.44
N VAL A 28 4.34 -9.98 11.06
CA VAL A 28 4.98 -8.74 11.49
C VAL A 28 5.41 -7.91 10.29
N ALA A 29 6.00 -8.54 9.28
CA ALA A 29 6.41 -7.84 8.05
C ALA A 29 5.21 -7.23 7.30
N ALA A 30 4.09 -7.95 7.24
CA ALA A 30 2.84 -7.44 6.65
C ALA A 30 2.24 -6.30 7.48
N ASP A 31 2.22 -6.40 8.82
CA ASP A 31 1.74 -5.32 9.69
C ASP A 31 2.59 -4.05 9.53
N LEU A 32 3.92 -4.19 9.44
CA LEU A 32 4.81 -3.06 9.16
C LEU A 32 4.57 -2.48 7.76
N ALA A 33 4.36 -3.32 6.75
CA ALA A 33 4.01 -2.86 5.41
C ALA A 33 2.70 -2.07 5.40
N ALA A 34 1.69 -2.51 6.15
CA ALA A 34 0.42 -1.80 6.30
C ALA A 34 0.60 -0.46 7.01
N ALA A 35 1.38 -0.41 8.10
CA ALA A 35 1.70 0.84 8.79
C ALA A 35 2.40 1.85 7.86
N ALA A 36 3.43 1.40 7.13
CA ALA A 36 4.15 2.24 6.18
C ALA A 36 3.27 2.76 5.04
N LEU A 37 2.34 1.94 4.53
CA LEU A 37 1.38 2.38 3.52
C LEU A 37 0.45 3.47 4.08
N LEU A 38 -0.10 3.28 5.29
CA LEU A 38 -0.98 4.28 5.92
C LEU A 38 -0.29 5.61 6.13
N ASP A 39 0.96 5.60 6.60
CA ASP A 39 1.74 6.83 6.80
C ASP A 39 2.08 7.51 5.46
N THR A 40 2.34 6.73 4.42
CA THR A 40 2.55 7.24 3.06
C THR A 40 1.29 7.91 2.51
N LEU A 41 0.11 7.30 2.67
CA LEU A 41 -1.16 7.86 2.19
C LEU A 41 -1.53 9.14 2.96
N ARG A 42 -1.27 9.18 4.27
CA ARG A 42 -1.43 10.41 5.08
C ARG A 42 -0.50 11.51 4.61
N ALA A 43 0.76 11.21 4.32
CA ALA A 43 1.71 12.19 3.80
C ALA A 43 1.30 12.71 2.41
N ALA A 44 0.89 11.81 1.50
CA ALA A 44 0.46 12.17 0.15
C ALA A 44 -0.79 13.06 0.16
N SER A 45 -1.81 12.70 0.93
CA SER A 45 -3.03 13.52 1.08
C SER A 45 -2.74 14.89 1.70
N GLY A 46 -1.79 14.99 2.64
CA GLY A 46 -1.35 16.25 3.24
C GLY A 46 -0.69 17.23 2.26
N THR A 47 -0.31 16.81 1.06
CA THR A 47 0.29 17.71 0.04
C THR A 47 -0.72 18.61 -0.66
N GLY A 48 -2.03 18.29 -0.57
CA GLY A 48 -3.08 18.95 -1.36
C GLY A 48 -3.09 18.56 -2.85
N ALA A 49 -2.19 17.68 -3.30
CA ALA A 49 -2.22 17.11 -4.64
C ALA A 49 -3.22 15.94 -4.72
N THR A 50 -3.66 15.61 -5.94
CA THR A 50 -4.47 14.40 -6.17
C THR A 50 -3.63 13.16 -5.88
N THR A 51 -4.09 12.32 -4.95
CA THR A 51 -3.41 11.07 -4.61
C THR A 51 -3.92 9.94 -5.53
N LEU A 52 -3.00 9.38 -6.31
CA LEU A 52 -3.21 8.23 -7.18
C LEU A 52 -2.54 7.01 -6.54
N VAL A 53 -3.22 5.89 -6.48
CA VAL A 53 -2.67 4.64 -5.92
C VAL A 53 -2.76 3.55 -6.97
N ALA A 54 -1.60 3.16 -7.51
CA ALA A 54 -1.52 1.95 -8.31
C ALA A 54 -1.28 0.77 -7.37
N LEU A 55 -2.27 -0.09 -7.20
CA LEU A 55 -2.26 -1.19 -6.24
C LEU A 55 -2.15 -2.55 -6.94
N THR A 56 -1.46 -3.50 -6.32
CA THR A 56 -1.50 -4.92 -6.70
C THR A 56 -1.72 -5.80 -5.47
N GLY A 57 -2.35 -6.96 -5.65
CA GLY A 57 -2.67 -7.90 -4.58
C GLY A 57 -4.04 -7.69 -3.94
N ASP A 58 -4.42 -8.61 -3.05
CA ASP A 58 -5.75 -8.68 -2.48
C ASP A 58 -5.86 -7.91 -1.14
N LEU A 59 -6.56 -6.78 -1.17
CA LEU A 59 -6.83 -5.98 0.04
C LEU A 59 -7.70 -6.70 1.08
N ALA A 60 -8.50 -7.70 0.68
CA ALA A 60 -9.30 -8.48 1.62
C ALA A 60 -8.42 -9.31 2.56
N ARG A 61 -7.18 -9.61 2.15
CA ARG A 61 -6.18 -10.37 2.91
C ARG A 61 -5.11 -9.48 3.57
N ALA A 62 -5.22 -8.16 3.42
CA ALA A 62 -4.26 -7.22 3.96
C ALA A 62 -4.24 -7.21 5.49
N ALA A 63 -3.04 -7.12 6.09
CA ALA A 63 -2.88 -6.69 7.46
C ALA A 63 -3.47 -5.28 7.62
N ARG A 64 -4.11 -5.02 8.78
CA ARG A 64 -4.85 -3.76 9.05
C ARG A 64 -5.88 -3.41 7.96
N ARG A 65 -6.54 -4.43 7.38
CA ARG A 65 -7.50 -4.29 6.27
C ARG A 65 -8.44 -3.10 6.41
N ALA A 66 -9.11 -2.97 7.56
CA ALA A 66 -10.09 -1.91 7.77
C ALA A 66 -9.46 -0.52 7.66
N GLN A 67 -8.28 -0.32 8.27
CA GLN A 67 -7.57 0.95 8.19
C GLN A 67 -7.06 1.24 6.78
N VAL A 68 -6.51 0.23 6.10
CA VAL A 68 -6.01 0.37 4.71
C VAL A 68 -7.16 0.71 3.77
N GLN A 69 -8.28 0.00 3.86
CA GLN A 69 -9.46 0.29 3.05
C GLN A 69 -10.01 1.70 3.32
N ALA A 70 -10.09 2.12 4.58
CA ALA A 70 -10.53 3.47 4.93
C ALA A 70 -9.60 4.56 4.36
N ALA A 71 -8.28 4.38 4.46
CA ALA A 71 -7.30 5.35 3.95
C ALA A 71 -7.29 5.47 2.41
N LEU A 72 -7.79 4.46 1.71
CA LEU A 72 -7.88 4.46 0.24
C LEU A 72 -9.15 5.13 -0.29
N VAL A 73 -10.15 5.41 0.55
CA VAL A 73 -11.42 6.04 0.13
C VAL A 73 -11.19 7.41 -0.51
N ASP A 74 -10.20 8.17 -0.01
CA ASP A 74 -9.90 9.52 -0.49
C ASP A 74 -8.90 9.55 -1.67
N ALA A 75 -8.50 8.38 -2.17
CA ALA A 75 -7.55 8.25 -3.28
C ALA A 75 -8.19 7.65 -4.53
N VAL A 76 -7.63 7.95 -5.70
CA VAL A 76 -7.99 7.24 -6.94
C VAL A 76 -7.16 5.96 -7.01
N VAL A 77 -7.81 4.82 -6.83
CA VAL A 77 -7.16 3.50 -6.81
C VAL A 77 -7.36 2.79 -8.14
N PHE A 78 -6.30 2.21 -8.69
CA PHE A 78 -6.34 1.40 -9.90
C PHE A 78 -5.28 0.30 -9.85
N ASP A 79 -5.44 -0.73 -10.67
CA ASP A 79 -4.48 -1.83 -10.73
C ASP A 79 -3.14 -1.37 -11.34
N GLN A 80 -2.03 -1.86 -10.79
CA GLN A 80 -0.74 -1.79 -11.46
C GLN A 80 -0.79 -2.59 -12.77
N ARG A 81 -0.26 -2.02 -13.86
CA ARG A 81 -0.21 -2.63 -15.19
C ARG A 81 1.19 -2.52 -15.77
N GLY A 82 1.64 -3.57 -16.45
CA GLY A 82 2.96 -3.67 -17.07
C GLY A 82 3.71 -4.91 -16.61
N ASP A 83 4.77 -5.27 -17.33
CA ASP A 83 5.60 -6.46 -17.05
C ASP A 83 6.73 -6.16 -16.03
N GLY A 84 6.83 -4.91 -15.59
CA GLY A 84 7.84 -4.41 -14.66
C GLY A 84 7.50 -3.01 -14.13
N LEU A 85 8.42 -2.41 -13.38
CA LEU A 85 8.26 -1.08 -12.76
C LEU A 85 8.76 0.09 -13.64
N GLY A 86 9.18 -0.19 -14.87
CA GLY A 86 9.85 0.76 -15.78
C GLY A 86 8.91 1.43 -16.77
#